data_AF-A0A372R255-F1
#
_entry.id   AF-A0A372R255-F1
#
_cell.length_a   1.000
_cell.length_b   1.000
_cell.length_c   1.000
_cell.angle_alpha   90.00
_cell.angle_beta   90.00
_cell.angle_gamma   90.00
#
_symmetry.space_group_name_H-M   'P 1'
#
loop_
_entity.id
_entity.type
_entity.pdbx_description
1 polymer ?
#
loop_
_entity_poly.entity_id
_entity_poly.type
_entity_poly.pdbx_seq_one_letter_code
_entity_poly.pdbx_strand_id
1 'polypeptide(L)'
;MKKFGESTFNSNAAILIESGREIGISFDHDGVVAQTYDAHRLINYAKSQGKHEEIVEVLFHNYHEEGKSPADYDVLSEAAASVGLNKEKVLQFLKSEEGMQQVKDEISQALKKGIAGVPHFTINNKFDVSGGQGPKIWLEIFENISKE
;
A
#
# COMPACT_ATOMS: atom_id res chain seq x y z
N MET A 1 8.27 12.18 -11.26
CA MET A 1 9.60 12.41 -11.88
C MET A 1 10.45 13.52 -11.23
N LYS A 2 9.91 14.70 -10.86
CA LYS A 2 10.71 15.82 -10.30
C LYS A 2 11.51 15.53 -9.00
N LYS A 3 11.08 14.57 -8.17
CA LYS A 3 11.70 14.28 -6.86
C LYS A 3 13.01 13.48 -6.97
N PHE A 4 13.18 12.65 -8.01
CA PHE A 4 14.30 11.71 -8.12
C PHE A 4 15.17 11.93 -9.37
N GLY A 5 14.69 12.70 -10.36
CA GLY A 5 15.32 12.80 -11.68
C GLY A 5 14.99 11.61 -12.58
N GLU A 6 15.00 11.82 -13.90
CA GLU A 6 14.55 10.83 -14.88
C GLU A 6 15.42 9.56 -14.92
N SER A 7 16.75 9.73 -14.88
CA SER A 7 17.72 8.61 -14.87
C SER A 7 17.56 7.70 -13.64
N THR A 8 17.48 8.28 -12.44
CA THR A 8 17.27 7.53 -11.19
C THR A 8 15.91 6.84 -11.14
N PHE A 9 14.88 7.48 -11.71
CA PHE A 9 13.54 6.89 -11.78
C PHE A 9 13.53 5.64 -12.67
N ASN A 10 14.10 5.74 -13.87
CA ASN A 10 14.15 4.64 -14.83
C ASN A 10 15.01 3.45 -14.33
N SER A 11 16.13 3.73 -13.68
CA SER A 11 16.98 2.68 -13.11
C SER A 11 16.31 1.96 -11.93
N ASN A 12 15.61 2.67 -11.05
CA ASN A 12 14.85 2.06 -9.96
C ASN A 12 13.65 1.24 -10.48
N ALA A 13 12.99 1.70 -11.56
CA ALA A 13 11.90 0.98 -12.19
C ALA A 13 12.36 -0.37 -12.76
N ALA A 14 13.50 -0.40 -13.44
CA ALA A 14 14.05 -1.64 -13.99
C ALA A 14 14.38 -2.68 -12.89
N ILE A 15 14.96 -2.22 -11.77
CA ILE A 15 15.24 -3.09 -10.61
C ILE A 15 13.93 -3.64 -10.03
N LEU A 16 12.91 -2.79 -9.86
CA LEU A 16 11.61 -3.19 -9.32
C LEU A 16 10.92 -4.24 -10.20
N ILE A 17 10.92 -4.04 -11.53
CA ILE A 17 10.32 -4.99 -12.48
C ILE A 17 11.02 -6.34 -12.41
N GLU A 18 12.35 -6.36 -12.37
CA GLU A 18 13.10 -7.62 -12.30
C GLU A 18 12.84 -8.35 -10.97
N SER A 19 12.91 -7.63 -9.84
CA SER A 19 12.59 -8.21 -8.53
C SER A 19 11.15 -8.71 -8.44
N GLY A 20 10.19 -8.04 -9.07
CA GLY A 20 8.81 -8.50 -9.15
C GLY A 20 8.68 -9.83 -9.89
N ARG A 21 9.34 -9.96 -11.05
CA ARG A 21 9.31 -11.21 -11.85
C ARG A 21 9.82 -12.41 -11.07
N GLU A 22 10.87 -12.24 -10.26
CA GLU A 22 11.42 -13.31 -9.43
C GLU A 22 10.40 -13.89 -8.44
N ILE A 23 9.40 -13.09 -8.05
CA ILE A 23 8.35 -13.47 -7.09
C ILE A 23 6.95 -13.54 -7.73
N GLY A 24 6.86 -13.48 -9.06
CA GLY A 24 5.61 -13.63 -9.81
C GLY A 24 4.73 -12.38 -9.91
N ILE A 25 5.26 -11.19 -9.61
CA ILE A 25 4.56 -9.90 -9.76
C ILE A 25 4.98 -9.24 -11.07
N SER A 26 4.00 -8.92 -11.91
CA SER A 26 4.23 -8.31 -13.23
C SER A 26 4.04 -6.80 -13.17
N PHE A 27 5.01 -6.08 -12.60
CA PHE A 27 4.91 -4.62 -12.46
C PHE A 27 4.72 -3.91 -13.81
N ASP A 28 3.60 -3.20 -13.95
CA ASP A 28 3.32 -2.19 -14.96
C ASP A 28 3.82 -0.82 -14.48
N HIS A 29 4.65 -0.19 -15.30
CA HIS A 29 5.26 1.11 -15.00
C HIS A 29 4.62 2.27 -15.77
N ASP A 30 3.62 1.99 -16.63
CA ASP A 30 2.91 2.99 -17.43
C ASP A 30 1.64 3.51 -16.74
N GLY A 31 1.38 3.04 -15.52
CA GLY A 31 0.23 3.46 -14.70
C GLY A 31 0.23 4.93 -14.28
N VAL A 32 -0.93 5.40 -13.82
CA VAL A 32 -1.15 6.80 -13.45
C VAL A 32 -0.59 7.10 -12.05
N VAL A 33 0.25 8.14 -11.93
CA VAL A 33 0.65 8.67 -10.61
C VAL A 33 -0.44 9.57 -10.07
N ALA A 34 -1.12 9.14 -9.00
CA ALA A 34 -2.21 9.87 -8.35
C ALA A 34 -2.07 9.88 -6.82
N GLN A 35 -2.89 10.70 -6.16
CA GLN A 35 -3.01 10.72 -4.70
C GLN A 35 -3.73 9.45 -4.23
N THR A 36 -3.24 8.82 -3.16
CA THR A 36 -3.78 7.54 -2.65
C THR A 36 -4.66 7.70 -1.41
N TYR A 37 -5.05 8.92 -1.03
CA TYR A 37 -5.89 9.16 0.15
C TYR A 37 -7.17 8.33 0.12
N ASP A 38 -7.87 8.27 -1.02
CA ASP A 38 -9.12 7.53 -1.16
C ASP A 38 -8.91 6.02 -1.15
N ALA A 39 -7.82 5.52 -1.73
CA ALA A 39 -7.42 4.11 -1.58
C ALA A 39 -7.17 3.75 -0.10
N HIS A 40 -6.45 4.58 0.65
CA HIS A 40 -6.24 4.36 2.08
C HIS A 40 -7.53 4.47 2.91
N ARG A 41 -8.44 5.39 2.56
CA ARG A 41 -9.78 5.46 3.18
C ARG A 41 -10.56 4.17 2.93
N LEU A 42 -10.52 3.63 1.71
CA LEU A 42 -11.16 2.35 1.38
C LEU A 42 -10.52 1.19 2.15
N ILE A 43 -9.19 1.14 2.29
CA ILE A 43 -8.49 0.11 3.08
C ILE A 43 -8.97 0.13 4.54
N ASN A 44 -9.12 1.32 5.13
CA ASN A 44 -9.63 1.48 6.50
C ASN A 44 -11.11 1.09 6.60
N TYR A 45 -11.94 1.46 5.62
CA TYR A 45 -13.33 1.02 5.53
C TYR A 45 -13.43 -0.51 5.48
N ALA A 46 -12.71 -1.17 4.57
CA ALA A 46 -12.72 -2.61 4.41
C ALA A 46 -12.19 -3.34 5.65
N LYS A 47 -11.19 -2.75 6.35
CA LYS A 47 -10.70 -3.28 7.63
C LYS A 47 -11.80 -3.39 8.68
N SER A 48 -12.69 -2.39 8.77
CA SER A 48 -13.86 -2.45 9.67
C SER A 48 -14.84 -3.58 9.32
N GLN A 49 -14.77 -4.10 8.10
CA GLN A 49 -15.62 -5.17 7.58
C GLN A 49 -14.88 -6.54 7.53
N GLY A 50 -13.65 -6.61 8.06
CA GLY A 50 -12.85 -7.84 8.03
C GLY A 50 -12.28 -8.19 6.65
N LYS A 51 -12.12 -7.19 5.77
CA LYS A 51 -11.66 -7.34 4.38
C LYS A 51 -10.37 -6.59 4.06
N HIS A 52 -9.51 -6.43 5.07
CA HIS A 52 -8.30 -5.61 4.96
C HIS A 52 -7.27 -6.19 3.98
N GLU A 53 -6.94 -7.47 4.14
CA GLU A 53 -5.91 -8.13 3.33
C GLU A 53 -6.37 -8.26 1.88
N GLU A 54 -7.62 -8.70 1.67
CA GLU A 54 -8.16 -8.89 0.33
C GLU A 54 -8.23 -7.58 -0.45
N ILE A 55 -8.64 -6.46 0.19
CA ILE A 55 -8.71 -5.19 -0.54
C ILE A 55 -7.32 -4.63 -0.85
N VAL A 56 -6.34 -4.82 0.05
CA VAL A 56 -4.97 -4.35 -0.19
C VAL A 56 -4.37 -5.08 -1.38
N GLU A 57 -4.57 -6.40 -1.46
CA GLU A 57 -4.08 -7.21 -2.58
C GLU A 57 -4.71 -6.76 -3.91
N VAL A 58 -6.04 -6.58 -3.96
CA VAL A 58 -6.72 -6.12 -5.18
C VAL A 58 -6.27 -4.72 -5.59
N LEU A 59 -6.08 -3.81 -4.64
CA LEU A 59 -5.60 -2.45 -4.94
C LEU A 59 -4.15 -2.46 -5.42
N PHE A 60 -3.28 -3.30 -4.85
CA PHE A 60 -1.94 -3.49 -5.37
C PHE A 60 -1.95 -4.05 -6.77
N HIS A 61 -2.71 -5.11 -7.05
CA HIS A 61 -2.83 -5.66 -8.40
C HIS A 61 -3.31 -4.61 -9.42
N ASN A 62 -4.42 -3.93 -9.11
CA ASN A 62 -4.99 -2.88 -9.95
C ASN A 62 -3.96 -1.78 -10.28
N TYR A 63 -3.19 -1.34 -9.27
CA TYR A 63 -2.26 -0.23 -9.43
C TYR A 63 -0.93 -0.65 -10.05
N HIS A 64 -0.35 -1.73 -9.54
CA HIS A 64 1.00 -2.16 -9.85
C HIS A 64 1.08 -3.07 -11.07
N GLU A 65 0.01 -3.75 -11.47
CA GLU A 65 0.06 -4.69 -12.60
C GLU A 65 -0.90 -4.30 -13.73
N GLU A 66 -2.00 -3.60 -13.43
CA GLU A 66 -3.01 -3.20 -14.44
C GLU A 66 -3.02 -1.70 -14.76
N GLY A 67 -2.16 -0.90 -14.12
CA GLY A 67 -2.02 0.54 -14.36
C GLY A 67 -3.26 1.38 -14.00
N LYS A 68 -4.22 0.81 -13.26
CA LYS A 68 -5.46 1.49 -12.87
C LYS A 68 -5.20 2.56 -11.82
N SER A 69 -5.94 3.66 -11.91
CA SER A 69 -5.78 4.79 -10.99
C SER A 69 -6.25 4.44 -9.57
N PRO A 70 -5.44 4.71 -8.53
CA PRO A 70 -5.83 4.50 -7.13
C PRO A 70 -6.72 5.64 -6.59
N ALA A 71 -7.06 6.62 -7.43
CA ALA A 71 -7.92 7.75 -7.10
C ALA A 71 -9.27 7.73 -7.86
N ASP A 72 -9.50 6.72 -8.71
CA ASP A 72 -10.73 6.58 -9.48
C ASP A 72 -11.79 5.84 -8.66
N TYR A 73 -12.94 6.47 -8.44
CA TYR A 73 -13.99 5.93 -7.57
C TYR A 73 -14.67 4.69 -8.16
N ASP A 74 -14.73 4.58 -9.48
CA ASP A 74 -15.29 3.39 -10.13
C ASP A 74 -14.31 2.22 -9.95
N VAL A 75 -13.01 2.43 -10.16
CA VAL A 75 -11.95 1.43 -9.89
C VAL A 75 -11.98 0.97 -8.42
N LEU A 76 -12.01 1.92 -7.49
CA LEU A 76 -12.01 1.64 -6.05
C LEU A 76 -13.28 0.90 -5.60
N SER A 77 -14.46 1.29 -6.11
CA SER A 77 -15.72 0.63 -5.77
C SER A 77 -15.85 -0.77 -6.39
N GLU A 78 -15.27 -0.99 -7.57
CA GLU A 78 -15.15 -2.31 -8.19
C GLU A 78 -14.20 -3.23 -7.43
N ALA A 79 -13.05 -2.71 -6.99
CA ALA A 79 -12.15 -3.43 -6.12
C ALA A 79 -12.86 -3.87 -4.84
N ALA A 80 -13.63 -2.98 -4.21
CA ALA A 80 -14.40 -3.28 -3.02
C ALA A 80 -15.48 -4.37 -3.28
N ALA A 81 -16.16 -4.30 -4.42
CA ALA A 81 -17.16 -5.30 -4.81
C ALA A 81 -16.53 -6.69 -4.99
N SER A 82 -15.32 -6.76 -5.58
CA SER A 82 -14.61 -8.02 -5.82
C SER A 82 -14.28 -8.79 -4.52
N VAL A 83 -14.14 -8.07 -3.40
CA VAL A 83 -13.86 -8.67 -2.07
C VAL A 83 -15.13 -8.83 -1.22
N GLY A 84 -16.31 -8.62 -1.81
CA GLY A 84 -17.62 -8.84 -1.16
C GLY A 84 -18.21 -7.63 -0.43
N LEU A 85 -17.67 -6.42 -0.63
CA LEU A 85 -18.27 -5.18 -0.11
C LEU A 85 -19.35 -4.66 -1.06
N ASN A 86 -20.28 -3.85 -0.55
CA ASN A 86 -21.33 -3.27 -1.38
C ASN A 86 -20.79 -2.07 -2.17
N LYS A 87 -20.79 -2.18 -3.51
CA LYS A 87 -20.27 -1.16 -4.44
C LYS A 87 -20.91 0.21 -4.21
N GLU A 88 -22.23 0.28 -4.09
CA GLU A 88 -22.96 1.54 -3.97
C GLU A 88 -22.65 2.27 -2.65
N LYS A 89 -22.59 1.53 -1.53
CA LYS A 89 -22.20 2.08 -0.23
C LYS A 89 -20.77 2.59 -0.24
N VAL A 90 -19.85 1.85 -0.85
CA VAL A 90 -18.46 2.29 -0.99
C VAL A 90 -18.38 3.55 -1.86
N LEU A 91 -19.12 3.61 -2.96
CA LEU A 91 -19.16 4.80 -3.80
C LEU A 91 -19.72 6.03 -3.07
N GLN A 92 -20.75 5.85 -2.23
CA GLN A 92 -21.27 6.90 -1.35
C GLN A 92 -20.24 7.35 -0.31
N PHE A 93 -19.54 6.40 0.32
CA PHE A 93 -18.46 6.68 1.26
C PHE A 93 -17.33 7.47 0.61
N LEU A 94 -16.86 7.05 -0.58
CA LEU A 94 -15.80 7.73 -1.33
C LEU A 94 -16.19 9.16 -1.73
N LYS A 95 -17.46 9.39 -2.10
CA LYS A 95 -18.00 10.72 -2.41
C LYS A 95 -18.20 11.63 -1.19
N SER A 96 -18.05 11.10 0.02
CA SER A 96 -18.10 11.87 1.27
C SER A 96 -16.67 12.19 1.77
N GLU A 97 -16.57 12.91 2.89
CA GLU A 97 -15.31 13.15 3.60
C GLU A 97 -15.00 12.11 4.71
N GLU A 98 -15.86 11.09 4.86
CA GLU A 98 -15.73 10.10 5.94
C GLU A 98 -14.38 9.36 5.88
N GLY A 99 -13.68 9.25 7.02
CA GLY A 99 -12.37 8.60 7.09
C GLY A 99 -11.18 9.44 6.57
N MET A 100 -11.41 10.60 5.96
CA MET A 100 -10.33 11.48 5.49
C MET A 100 -9.43 11.96 6.64
N GLN A 101 -10.04 12.38 7.75
CA GLN A 101 -9.28 12.83 8.92
C GLN A 101 -8.46 11.69 9.53
N GLN A 102 -9.02 10.47 9.57
CA GLN A 102 -8.31 9.30 10.08
C GLN A 102 -7.02 9.03 9.29
N VAL A 103 -7.08 9.06 7.95
CA VAL A 103 -5.88 8.86 7.12
C VAL A 103 -4.84 9.97 7.35
N LYS A 104 -5.28 11.23 7.50
CA LYS A 104 -4.36 12.34 7.82
C LYS A 104 -3.69 12.16 9.18
N ASP A 105 -4.42 11.68 10.17
CA ASP A 105 -3.90 11.42 11.51
C ASP A 105 -2.92 10.26 11.52
N GLU A 106 -3.19 9.18 10.76
CA GLU A 106 -2.27 8.05 10.57
C GLU A 106 -0.93 8.49 9.96
N ILE A 107 -0.98 9.35 8.92
CA ILE A 107 0.21 9.95 8.31
C ILE A 107 0.96 10.82 9.35
N SER A 108 0.24 11.68 10.08
CA SER A 108 0.84 12.54 11.10
C SER A 108 1.53 11.73 12.20
N GLN A 109 0.91 10.63 12.64
CA GLN A 109 1.48 9.73 13.63
C GLN A 109 2.74 9.02 13.12
N ALA A 110 2.74 8.54 11.87
CA ALA A 110 3.92 7.93 11.26
C ALA A 110 5.09 8.93 11.20
N LEU A 111 4.83 10.16 10.76
CA LEU A 111 5.84 11.22 10.71
C LEU A 111 6.39 11.57 12.11
N LYS A 112 5.53 11.64 13.14
CA LYS A 112 5.96 11.87 14.53
C LYS A 112 6.87 10.75 15.07
N LYS A 113 6.72 9.53 14.56
CA LYS A 113 7.61 8.39 14.86
C LYS A 113 8.90 8.41 14.03
N GLY A 114 9.13 9.41 13.18
CA GLY A 114 10.31 9.51 12.34
C GLY A 114 10.26 8.63 11.08
N ILE A 115 9.09 8.05 10.76
CA ILE A 115 8.93 7.21 9.56
C ILE A 115 8.86 8.12 8.32
N ALA A 116 9.89 8.04 7.49
CA ALA A 116 10.04 8.87 6.28
C ALA A 116 9.82 8.09 4.96
N GLY A 117 9.57 6.78 5.04
CA GLY A 117 9.38 5.92 3.87
C GLY A 117 8.71 4.59 4.23
N VAL A 118 8.12 3.95 3.22
CA VAL A 118 7.42 2.66 3.32
C VAL A 118 8.03 1.63 2.35
N PRO A 119 7.92 0.31 2.62
CA PRO A 119 7.30 -0.28 3.81
C PRO A 119 8.15 -0.08 5.07
N HIS A 120 7.49 -0.05 6.23
CA HIS A 120 8.13 0.11 7.55
C HIS A 120 7.39 -0.75 8.57
N PHE A 121 8.14 -1.44 9.42
CA PHE A 121 7.60 -2.40 10.38
C PHE A 121 8.20 -2.16 11.76
N THR A 122 7.35 -2.13 12.78
CA THR A 122 7.76 -2.16 14.19
C THR A 122 7.33 -3.49 14.79
N ILE A 123 8.29 -4.30 15.23
CA ILE A 123 8.04 -5.62 15.84
C ILE A 123 8.26 -5.53 17.35
N ASN A 124 7.24 -5.90 18.14
CA ASN A 124 7.25 -5.90 19.61
C ASN A 124 7.71 -4.57 20.25
N ASN A 125 7.53 -3.44 19.57
CA ASN A 125 8.08 -2.13 19.97
C ASN A 125 9.60 -2.14 20.25
N LYS A 126 10.33 -3.09 19.68
CA LYS A 126 11.78 -3.30 19.89
C LYS A 126 12.59 -3.17 18.61
N PHE A 127 12.06 -3.69 17.50
CA PHE A 127 12.76 -3.70 16.22
C PHE A 127 12.01 -2.82 15.23
N ASP A 128 12.68 -1.82 14.69
CA ASP A 128 12.20 -0.99 13.59
C ASP A 128 12.95 -1.36 12.30
N VAL A 129 12.21 -1.81 11.30
CA VAL A 129 12.75 -2.29 10.02
C VAL A 129 12.17 -1.43 8.90
N SER A 130 13.06 -0.79 8.13
CA SER A 130 12.67 0.05 6.99
C SER A 130 13.03 -0.59 5.65
N GLY A 131 12.13 -0.46 4.68
CA GLY A 131 12.28 -0.97 3.32
C GLY A 131 11.83 -2.43 3.16
N GLY A 132 11.72 -2.86 1.91
CA GLY A 132 11.38 -4.24 1.54
C GLY A 132 12.55 -5.19 1.78
N GLN A 133 12.87 -5.47 3.04
CA GLN A 133 13.96 -6.36 3.42
C GLN A 133 13.67 -7.81 3.02
N GLY A 134 14.72 -8.53 2.62
CA GLY A 134 14.62 -9.95 2.25
C GLY A 134 14.34 -10.87 3.46
N PRO A 135 13.92 -12.13 3.21
CA PRO A 135 13.46 -13.06 4.23
C PRO A 135 14.48 -13.33 5.35
N LYS A 136 15.78 -13.23 5.07
CA LYS A 136 16.85 -13.45 6.05
C LYS A 136 16.75 -12.51 7.25
N ILE A 137 16.49 -11.22 7.02
CA ILE A 137 16.35 -10.22 8.11
C ILE A 137 15.17 -10.58 9.02
N TRP A 138 14.06 -11.00 8.42
CA TRP A 138 12.87 -11.41 9.16
C TRP A 138 13.12 -12.65 10.01
N LEU A 139 13.79 -13.66 9.46
CA LEU A 139 14.18 -14.86 10.20
C LEU A 139 15.06 -14.52 11.41
N GLU A 140 16.08 -13.68 11.23
CA GLU A 140 16.97 -13.26 12.34
C GLU A 140 16.19 -12.53 13.44
N ILE A 141 15.26 -11.64 13.09
CA ILE A 141 14.43 -10.93 14.08
C ILE A 141 13.54 -11.91 14.84
N PHE A 142 12.85 -12.81 14.14
CA PHE A 142 11.95 -13.76 14.78
C PHE A 142 12.69 -14.79 15.63
N GLU A 143 13.88 -15.23 15.22
CA GLU A 143 14.73 -16.08 16.04
C GLU A 143 15.16 -15.39 17.34
N ASN A 144 15.51 -14.10 17.29
CA ASN A 144 15.84 -13.34 18.49
C ASN A 144 14.65 -13.22 19.44
N ILE A 145 13.46 -12.92 18.91
CA ILE A 145 12.22 -12.83 19.70
C ILE A 145 11.86 -14.17 20.33
N SER A 146 12.05 -15.28 19.63
CA SER A 146 11.68 -16.63 20.12
C SER A 146 12.52 -17.11 21.32
N LYS A 147 13.65 -16.45 21.59
CA LYS A 147 14.59 -16.79 22.68
C LYS A 147 14.34 -15.95 23.94
N GLU A 148 13.46 -14.95 23.87
CA GLU A 148 13.01 -14.14 25.01
C GLU A 148 11.85 -14.82 25.74
#